data_AF-A0A5J4WD94-F1
#
_entry.id   AF-A0A5J4WD94-F1
#
_cell.length_a   1.000
_cell.length_b   1.000
_cell.length_c   1.000
_cell.angle_alpha   90.00
_cell.angle_beta   90.00
_cell.angle_gamma   90.00
#
_symmetry.space_group_name_H-M   'P 1'
#
loop_
_entity.id
_entity.type
_entity.pdbx_description
1 polymer ?
#
loop_
_entity_poly.entity_id
_entity_poly.type
_entity_poly.pdbx_seq_one_letter_code
_entity_poly.pdbx_strand_id
1 'polypeptide(L)'
;MKSPTIPEVEPQFEKEIDPFQQSFQQPFQAQVIRCETPTLSARSRKNDALLLLKADKSELIDAYSKTEADALLDDKLNVSDQIDTYNKIEVDAILDDKLNISDQIDAYTKSEDDALLLLKADKSELADYVNLGIAQTISGQKQFNIITVANVSKQSKNDVSILLPGGCNMLLSSLVNQTELQEVRDIASGKSKAYVFDTLLDLND
;
A
#
# COMPACT_ATOMS: atom_id res chain seq x y z
N MET A 1 -114.88 55.89 -81.64
CA MET A 1 -116.01 54.93 -81.66
C MET A 1 -116.12 54.31 -80.27
N LYS A 2 -117.27 54.52 -79.59
CA LYS A 2 -117.69 53.82 -78.37
C LYS A 2 -118.05 52.38 -78.76
N SER A 3 -117.52 51.33 -78.12
CA SER A 3 -118.07 50.61 -76.95
C SER A 3 -117.48 49.17 -76.98
N PRO A 4 -117.67 48.26 -75.99
CA PRO A 4 -117.97 48.42 -74.55
C PRO A 4 -117.09 47.53 -73.62
N THR A 5 -117.16 47.82 -72.32
CA THR A 5 -116.75 46.99 -71.17
C THR A 5 -117.59 45.71 -71.05
N ILE A 6 -116.96 44.57 -70.76
CA ILE A 6 -117.58 43.30 -70.32
C ILE A 6 -116.82 42.80 -69.07
N PRO A 7 -117.49 42.23 -68.06
CA PRO A 7 -116.97 42.06 -66.70
C PRO A 7 -116.26 40.73 -66.46
N GLU A 8 -115.49 40.74 -65.37
CA GLU A 8 -114.87 39.63 -64.66
C GLU A 8 -115.83 38.45 -64.43
N VAL A 9 -115.35 37.25 -64.79
CA VAL A 9 -115.89 35.97 -64.33
C VAL A 9 -114.69 35.12 -63.95
N GLU A 10 -114.44 34.99 -62.66
CA GLU A 10 -113.59 33.93 -62.12
C GLU A 10 -114.22 32.57 -62.44
N PRO A 11 -113.53 31.65 -63.13
CA PRO A 11 -113.88 30.26 -63.09
C PRO A 11 -113.27 29.63 -61.83
N GLN A 12 -114.12 29.45 -60.81
CA GLN A 12 -113.93 28.46 -59.75
C GLN A 12 -113.81 27.07 -60.40
N PHE A 13 -112.58 26.64 -60.68
CA PHE A 13 -112.29 25.23 -61.00
C PHE A 13 -111.67 24.60 -59.76
N GLU A 14 -112.53 24.06 -58.89
CA GLU A 14 -112.19 22.84 -58.17
C GLU A 14 -111.84 21.78 -59.22
N LYS A 15 -110.54 21.57 -59.44
CA LYS A 15 -110.03 20.35 -60.07
C LYS A 15 -109.51 19.46 -58.97
N GLU A 16 -110.45 18.68 -58.45
CA GLU A 16 -110.33 17.22 -58.31
C GLU A 16 -108.88 16.74 -58.27
N ILE A 17 -108.41 16.49 -57.05
CA ILE A 17 -107.11 15.91 -56.75
C ILE A 17 -107.09 14.51 -57.36
N ASP A 18 -106.29 14.36 -58.42
CA ASP A 18 -106.04 13.10 -59.08
C ASP A 18 -105.40 12.11 -58.08
N PRO A 19 -106.04 10.97 -57.73
CA PRO A 19 -105.52 10.03 -56.73
C PRO A 19 -104.16 9.41 -57.14
N PHE A 20 -103.76 9.60 -58.39
CA PHE A 20 -102.50 9.15 -58.95
C PHE A 20 -101.34 10.14 -58.81
N GLN A 21 -101.56 11.40 -58.39
CA GLN A 21 -100.46 12.34 -58.12
C GLN A 21 -99.95 12.27 -56.67
N GLN A 22 -100.75 11.75 -55.73
CA GLN A 22 -100.32 11.57 -54.33
C GLN A 22 -99.55 10.25 -54.09
N SER A 23 -99.68 9.27 -54.99
CA SER A 23 -99.06 7.95 -54.87
C SER A 23 -97.57 7.94 -55.23
N PHE A 24 -97.08 8.91 -56.01
CA PHE A 24 -95.66 8.99 -56.39
C PHE A 24 -94.79 9.79 -55.42
N GLN A 25 -95.38 10.54 -54.48
CA GLN A 25 -94.62 11.36 -53.52
C GLN A 25 -94.40 10.69 -52.15
N GLN A 26 -95.12 9.59 -51.84
CA GLN A 26 -94.94 8.84 -50.60
C GLN A 26 -93.84 7.75 -50.59
N PRO A 27 -93.57 6.98 -51.65
CA PRO A 27 -92.58 5.91 -51.53
C PRO A 27 -91.15 6.44 -51.44
N PHE A 28 -90.82 7.59 -52.03
CA PHE A 28 -89.44 8.13 -51.97
C PHE A 28 -89.06 8.69 -50.59
N GLN A 29 -90.03 9.18 -49.80
CA GLN A 29 -89.79 9.61 -48.42
C GLN A 29 -89.81 8.42 -47.44
N ALA A 30 -90.60 7.37 -47.73
CA ALA A 30 -90.64 6.15 -46.91
C ALA A 30 -89.44 5.20 -47.17
N GLN A 31 -88.83 5.25 -48.36
CA GLN A 31 -87.66 4.43 -48.72
C GLN A 31 -86.36 5.03 -48.17
N VAL A 32 -86.29 6.35 -47.98
CA VAL A 32 -85.10 7.03 -47.41
C VAL A 32 -85.02 6.87 -45.89
N ILE A 33 -86.14 6.58 -45.20
CA ILE A 33 -86.20 6.42 -43.73
C ILE A 33 -86.36 4.94 -43.30
N ARG A 34 -86.07 3.97 -44.19
CA ARG A 34 -86.06 2.54 -43.81
C ARG A 34 -84.78 1.78 -44.18
N CYS A 35 -83.67 2.50 -44.29
CA CYS A 35 -82.34 1.89 -44.36
C CYS A 35 -81.56 2.01 -43.04
N GLU A 36 -82.23 1.97 -41.88
CA GLU A 36 -81.53 1.51 -40.67
C GLU A 36 -81.50 -0.01 -40.70
N THR A 37 -80.48 -0.52 -41.37
CA THR A 37 -80.01 -1.88 -41.17
C THR A 37 -79.62 -2.03 -39.69
N PRO A 38 -80.26 -2.90 -38.88
CA PRO A 38 -79.81 -3.15 -37.50
C PRO A 38 -78.43 -3.87 -37.49
N THR A 39 -77.92 -4.24 -38.66
CA THR A 39 -76.72 -5.03 -38.86
C THR A 39 -75.42 -4.25 -38.77
N LEU A 40 -75.38 -2.92 -38.94
CA LEU A 40 -74.14 -2.14 -38.80
C LEU A 40 -73.80 -1.81 -37.33
N SER A 41 -74.76 -1.40 -36.51
CA SER A 41 -74.54 -1.11 -35.07
C SER A 41 -74.17 -2.37 -34.27
N ALA A 42 -74.81 -3.51 -34.55
CA ALA A 42 -74.46 -4.78 -33.90
C ALA A 42 -73.09 -5.31 -34.39
N ARG A 43 -72.71 -5.07 -35.65
CA ARG A 43 -71.41 -5.47 -36.19
C ARG A 43 -70.28 -4.56 -35.69
N SER A 44 -70.52 -3.26 -35.55
CA SER A 44 -69.59 -2.31 -34.94
C SER A 44 -69.31 -2.67 -33.47
N ARG A 45 -70.36 -2.87 -32.65
CA ARG A 45 -70.18 -3.26 -31.25
C ARG A 45 -69.47 -4.61 -31.07
N LYS A 46 -69.74 -5.59 -31.96
CA LYS A 46 -69.01 -6.86 -31.98
C LYS A 46 -67.54 -6.67 -32.34
N ASN A 47 -67.23 -5.77 -33.27
CA ASN A 47 -65.85 -5.45 -33.65
C ASN A 47 -65.10 -4.76 -32.48
N ASP A 48 -65.74 -3.82 -31.79
CA ASP A 48 -65.15 -3.11 -30.65
C ASP A 48 -64.84 -4.06 -29.48
N ALA A 49 -65.78 -4.97 -29.16
CA ALA A 49 -65.57 -6.02 -28.17
C ALA A 49 -64.43 -6.99 -28.57
N LEU A 50 -64.29 -7.29 -29.86
CA LEU A 50 -63.19 -8.11 -30.39
C LEU A 50 -61.83 -7.41 -30.31
N LEU A 51 -61.80 -6.09 -30.48
CA LEU A 51 -60.58 -5.28 -30.31
C LEU A 51 -60.15 -5.24 -28.84
N LEU A 52 -61.09 -5.09 -27.91
CA LEU A 52 -60.81 -5.16 -26.47
C LEU A 52 -60.26 -6.54 -26.07
N LEU A 53 -60.88 -7.62 -26.53
CA LEU A 53 -60.41 -8.99 -26.25
C LEU A 53 -59.00 -9.26 -26.81
N LYS A 54 -58.64 -8.61 -27.93
CA LYS A 54 -57.29 -8.68 -28.50
C LYS A 54 -56.28 -7.86 -27.70
N ALA A 55 -56.68 -6.71 -27.17
CA ALA A 55 -55.85 -5.89 -26.29
C ALA A 55 -55.56 -6.65 -24.98
N ASP A 56 -56.59 -7.16 -24.31
CA ASP A 56 -56.47 -7.92 -23.05
C ASP A 56 -55.57 -9.16 -23.21
N LYS A 57 -55.68 -9.87 -24.35
CA LYS A 57 -54.80 -11.00 -24.66
C LYS A 57 -53.34 -10.57 -24.86
N SER A 58 -53.10 -9.41 -25.47
CA SER A 58 -51.76 -8.87 -25.65
C SER A 58 -51.13 -8.50 -24.31
N GLU A 59 -51.87 -7.78 -23.44
CA GLU A 59 -51.40 -7.41 -22.11
C GLU A 59 -51.08 -8.63 -21.25
N LEU A 60 -51.89 -9.70 -21.34
CA LEU A 60 -51.62 -10.96 -20.65
C LEU A 60 -50.33 -11.65 -21.14
N ILE A 61 -50.06 -11.61 -22.45
CA ILE A 61 -48.82 -12.15 -23.03
C ILE A 61 -47.62 -11.34 -22.55
N ASP A 62 -47.70 -10.01 -22.60
CA ASP A 62 -46.63 -9.12 -22.16
C ASP A 62 -46.32 -9.28 -20.66
N ALA A 63 -47.37 -9.39 -19.83
CA ALA A 63 -47.22 -9.62 -18.39
C ALA A 63 -46.56 -10.98 -18.07
N TYR A 64 -46.95 -12.05 -18.79
CA TYR A 64 -46.36 -13.38 -18.61
C TYR A 64 -44.88 -13.40 -19.03
N SER A 65 -44.55 -12.86 -20.22
CA SER A 65 -43.16 -12.79 -20.70
C SER A 65 -42.26 -11.93 -19.80
N LYS A 66 -42.79 -10.84 -19.23
CA LYS A 66 -42.05 -10.00 -18.27
C LYS A 66 -41.75 -10.75 -16.97
N THR A 67 -42.73 -11.48 -16.43
CA THR A 67 -42.54 -12.24 -15.18
C THR A 67 -41.50 -13.35 -15.34
N GLU A 68 -41.50 -14.04 -16.48
CA GLU A 68 -40.49 -15.05 -16.80
C GLU A 68 -39.08 -14.45 -16.96
N ALA A 69 -38.97 -13.28 -17.58
CA ALA A 69 -37.70 -12.56 -17.73
C ALA A 69 -37.14 -12.07 -16.38
N ASP A 70 -37.98 -11.55 -15.50
CA ASP A 70 -37.58 -11.07 -14.17
C ASP A 70 -37.08 -12.24 -13.30
N ALA A 71 -37.73 -13.41 -13.33
CA ALA A 71 -37.28 -14.61 -12.61
C ALA A 71 -35.93 -15.15 -13.13
N LEU A 72 -35.74 -15.20 -14.45
CA LEU A 72 -34.46 -15.59 -15.06
C LEU A 72 -33.33 -14.60 -14.73
N LEU A 73 -33.65 -13.31 -14.57
CA LEU A 73 -32.69 -12.28 -14.19
C LEU A 73 -32.21 -12.45 -12.74
N ASP A 74 -33.12 -12.74 -11.82
CA ASP A 74 -32.82 -13.03 -10.41
C ASP A 74 -31.93 -14.28 -10.26
N ASP A 75 -32.26 -15.36 -10.97
CA ASP A 75 -31.44 -16.58 -10.97
C ASP A 75 -30.04 -16.31 -11.53
N LYS A 76 -29.93 -15.50 -12.59
CA LYS A 76 -28.64 -15.10 -13.18
C LYS A 76 -27.82 -14.21 -12.24
N LEU A 77 -28.45 -13.30 -11.49
CA LEU A 77 -27.79 -12.47 -10.49
C LEU A 77 -27.24 -13.31 -9.33
N ASN A 78 -28.05 -14.23 -8.79
CA ASN A 78 -27.64 -15.13 -7.71
C ASN A 78 -26.43 -16.01 -8.09
N VAL A 79 -26.38 -16.51 -9.33
CA VAL A 79 -25.22 -17.26 -9.84
C VAL A 79 -23.98 -16.37 -9.94
N SER A 80 -24.12 -15.12 -10.40
CA SER A 80 -23.00 -14.17 -10.47
C SER A 80 -22.42 -13.85 -9.10
N ASP A 81 -23.27 -13.57 -8.11
CA ASP A 81 -22.85 -13.24 -6.75
C ASP A 81 -22.12 -14.41 -6.07
N GLN A 82 -22.56 -15.64 -6.34
CA GLN A 82 -21.87 -16.86 -5.88
C GLN A 82 -20.51 -17.04 -6.54
N ILE A 83 -20.39 -16.78 -7.85
CA ILE A 83 -19.11 -16.84 -8.57
C ILE A 83 -18.13 -15.79 -8.04
N ASP A 84 -18.60 -14.55 -7.84
CA ASP A 84 -17.76 -13.47 -7.32
C ASP A 84 -17.29 -13.77 -5.89
N THR A 85 -18.18 -14.31 -5.05
CA THR A 85 -17.83 -14.75 -3.69
C THR A 85 -16.80 -15.89 -3.71
N TYR A 86 -17.00 -16.91 -4.55
CA TYR A 86 -16.08 -18.05 -4.66
C TYR A 86 -14.70 -17.61 -5.13
N ASN A 87 -14.63 -16.83 -6.21
CA ASN A 87 -13.36 -16.31 -6.75
C ASN A 87 -12.63 -15.45 -5.72
N LYS A 88 -13.37 -14.63 -4.95
CA LYS A 88 -12.78 -13.81 -3.88
C LYS A 88 -12.15 -14.68 -2.78
N ILE A 89 -12.87 -15.70 -2.30
CA ILE A 89 -12.35 -16.62 -1.28
C ILE A 89 -11.10 -17.34 -1.77
N GLU A 90 -11.09 -17.79 -3.03
CA GLU A 90 -9.93 -18.47 -3.62
C GLU A 90 -8.71 -17.53 -3.73
N VAL A 91 -8.93 -16.28 -4.17
CA VAL A 91 -7.87 -15.26 -4.24
C VAL A 91 -7.31 -14.92 -2.87
N ASP A 92 -8.17 -14.71 -1.86
CA ASP A 92 -7.74 -14.39 -0.50
C ASP A 92 -6.91 -15.54 0.10
N ALA A 93 -7.32 -16.80 -0.10
CA ALA A 93 -6.57 -17.98 0.36
C ALA A 93 -5.19 -18.11 -0.32
N ILE A 94 -5.12 -17.91 -1.64
CA ILE A 94 -3.86 -17.93 -2.38
C ILE A 94 -2.93 -16.78 -1.92
N LEU A 95 -3.50 -15.62 -1.58
CA LEU A 95 -2.73 -14.47 -1.11
C LEU A 95 -2.09 -14.74 0.26
N ASP A 96 -2.83 -15.34 1.18
CA ASP A 96 -2.34 -15.73 2.51
C ASP A 96 -1.19 -16.75 2.42
N ASP A 97 -1.33 -17.78 1.58
CA ASP A 97 -0.28 -18.77 1.34
C ASP A 97 0.98 -18.12 0.75
N LYS A 98 0.81 -17.17 -0.17
CA LYS A 98 1.93 -16.45 -0.80
C LYS A 98 2.65 -15.51 0.19
N LEU A 99 1.91 -14.84 1.08
CA LEU A 99 2.48 -14.00 2.14
C LEU A 99 3.31 -14.83 3.11
N ASN A 100 2.79 -15.98 3.56
CA ASN A 100 3.50 -16.90 4.45
C ASN A 100 4.83 -17.41 3.84
N ILE A 101 4.86 -17.71 2.53
CA ILE A 101 6.09 -18.10 1.84
C ILE A 101 7.10 -16.94 1.81
N SER A 102 6.66 -15.71 1.53
CA SER A 102 7.54 -14.53 1.52
C SER A 102 8.16 -14.27 2.88
N ASP A 103 7.36 -14.30 3.94
CA ASP A 103 7.82 -14.09 5.32
C ASP A 103 8.84 -15.16 5.75
N GLN A 104 8.65 -16.42 5.34
CA GLN A 104 9.61 -17.49 5.58
C GLN A 104 10.92 -17.29 4.82
N ILE A 105 10.86 -16.84 3.56
CA ILE A 105 12.05 -16.54 2.75
C ILE A 105 12.83 -15.37 3.39
N ASP A 106 12.15 -14.29 3.75
CA ASP A 106 12.78 -13.12 4.36
C ASP A 106 13.45 -13.47 5.70
N ALA A 107 12.78 -14.28 6.54
CA ALA A 107 13.35 -14.78 7.77
C ALA A 107 14.59 -15.66 7.54
N TYR A 108 14.53 -16.56 6.55
CA TYR A 108 15.64 -17.44 6.21
C TYR A 108 16.85 -16.65 5.68
N THR A 109 16.65 -15.77 4.70
CA THR A 109 17.70 -14.93 4.11
C THR A 109 18.38 -14.05 5.16
N LYS A 110 17.59 -13.43 6.05
CA LYS A 110 18.15 -12.62 7.14
C LYS A 110 18.99 -13.43 8.11
N SER A 111 18.58 -14.66 8.43
CA SER A 111 19.34 -15.54 9.31
C SER A 111 20.68 -16.00 8.70
N GLU A 112 20.71 -16.21 7.38
CA GLU A 112 21.91 -16.60 6.64
C GLU A 112 22.92 -15.45 6.57
N ASP A 113 22.45 -14.21 6.32
CA ASP A 113 23.30 -13.01 6.35
C ASP A 113 23.89 -12.74 7.74
N ASP A 114 23.11 -12.86 8.81
CA ASP A 114 23.59 -12.69 10.18
C ASP A 114 24.64 -13.76 10.55
N ALA A 115 24.44 -15.01 10.13
CA ALA A 115 25.40 -16.10 10.33
C ALA A 115 26.69 -15.93 9.50
N LEU A 116 26.56 -15.48 8.24
CA LEU A 116 27.70 -15.16 7.38
C LEU A 116 28.50 -13.96 7.89
N LEU A 117 27.84 -12.94 8.45
CA LEU A 117 28.50 -11.82 9.12
C LEU A 117 29.24 -12.28 10.38
N LEU A 118 28.67 -13.22 11.14
CA LEU A 118 29.33 -13.80 12.30
C LEU A 118 30.58 -14.63 11.93
N LEU A 119 30.54 -15.33 10.79
CA LEU A 119 31.67 -16.09 10.23
C LEU A 119 32.72 -15.19 9.55
N LYS A 120 32.31 -14.09 8.89
CA LYS A 120 33.27 -13.12 8.33
C LYS A 120 33.93 -12.24 9.39
N ALA A 121 33.33 -12.13 10.57
CA ALA A 121 33.99 -11.63 11.77
C ALA A 121 34.94 -12.66 12.41
N ASP A 122 35.40 -13.66 11.64
CA ASP A 122 36.48 -14.52 12.04
C ASP A 122 37.65 -13.67 12.54
N LYS A 123 37.97 -13.87 13.82
CA LYS A 123 39.02 -13.18 14.58
C LYS A 123 40.42 -13.18 13.94
N SER A 124 40.61 -13.90 12.83
CA SER A 124 41.89 -14.00 12.13
C SER A 124 42.32 -12.66 11.53
N GLU A 125 41.41 -11.85 10.97
CA GLU A 125 41.77 -10.54 10.40
C GLU A 125 42.10 -9.50 11.48
N LEU A 126 41.59 -9.66 12.70
CA LEU A 126 41.87 -8.76 13.82
C LEU A 126 43.13 -9.17 14.62
N ALA A 127 43.64 -10.39 14.44
CA ALA A 127 44.79 -10.89 15.20
C ALA A 127 46.07 -10.06 14.98
N ASP A 128 46.18 -9.41 13.82
CA ASP A 128 47.32 -8.56 13.45
C ASP A 128 47.18 -7.09 13.92
N TYR A 129 46.03 -6.73 14.50
CA TYR A 129 45.78 -5.37 14.99
C TYR A 129 46.02 -5.24 16.49
N VAL A 130 46.60 -4.11 16.89
CA VAL A 130 46.78 -3.74 18.31
C VAL A 130 45.48 -3.17 18.86
N ASN A 131 44.91 -3.78 19.90
CA ASN A 131 43.69 -3.33 20.57
C ASN A 131 43.98 -2.45 21.82
N LEU A 132 43.16 -1.44 22.12
CA LEU A 132 43.39 -0.55 23.27
C LEU A 132 43.12 -1.22 24.65
N GLY A 133 42.22 -2.19 24.71
CA GLY A 133 41.67 -2.73 25.96
C GLY A 133 42.42 -3.94 26.53
N ILE A 134 43.45 -4.45 25.85
CA ILE A 134 44.15 -5.67 26.26
C ILE A 134 45.67 -5.48 26.27
N ALA A 135 46.31 -6.11 27.26
CA ALA A 135 47.76 -6.22 27.30
C ALA A 135 48.24 -7.05 26.10
N GLN A 136 49.15 -6.49 25.30
CA GLN A 136 49.65 -7.11 24.08
C GLN A 136 51.17 -6.94 23.97
N THR A 137 51.80 -7.92 23.35
CA THR A 137 53.23 -7.89 23.04
C THR A 137 53.41 -7.45 21.60
N ILE A 138 54.03 -6.29 21.40
CA ILE A 138 54.40 -5.78 20.07
C ILE A 138 55.88 -6.11 19.86
N SER A 139 56.18 -6.89 18.82
CA SER A 139 57.55 -7.28 18.48
C SER A 139 58.15 -6.44 17.35
N GLY A 140 59.48 -6.45 17.24
CA GLY A 140 60.25 -5.74 16.23
C GLY A 140 60.42 -4.24 16.48
N GLN A 141 61.11 -3.55 15.56
CA GLN A 141 61.28 -2.11 15.61
C GLN A 141 60.02 -1.41 15.06
N LYS A 142 59.49 -0.44 15.81
CA LYS A 142 58.35 0.38 15.43
C LYS A 142 58.72 1.85 15.51
N GLN A 143 58.28 2.63 14.55
CA GLN A 143 58.49 4.08 14.51
C GLN A 143 57.16 4.76 14.86
N PHE A 144 57.21 5.67 15.82
CA PHE A 144 56.08 6.49 16.21
C PHE A 144 56.54 7.95 16.17
N ASN A 145 55.69 8.84 15.64
CA ASN A 145 56.04 10.26 15.54
C ASN A 145 56.07 10.94 16.93
N ILE A 146 54.99 10.79 17.69
CA ILE A 146 54.84 11.32 19.04
C ILE A 146 54.30 10.20 19.93
N ILE A 147 54.92 10.00 21.10
CA ILE A 147 54.51 9.00 22.08
C ILE A 147 54.22 9.70 23.40
N THR A 148 53.03 9.47 23.95
CA THR A 148 52.66 9.89 25.30
C THR A 148 52.32 8.64 26.10
N VAL A 149 53.07 8.38 27.17
CA VAL A 149 52.92 7.20 28.03
C VAL A 149 52.89 7.64 29.48
N ALA A 150 52.06 6.98 30.29
CA ALA A 150 52.01 7.25 31.73
C ALA A 150 53.24 6.65 32.45
N ASN A 151 53.64 5.42 32.08
CA ASN A 151 54.74 4.69 32.70
C ASN A 151 55.47 3.82 31.67
N VAL A 152 56.78 3.67 31.82
CA VAL A 152 57.62 2.76 31.03
C VAL A 152 58.47 1.92 31.96
N SER A 153 58.53 0.61 31.72
CA SER A 153 59.41 -0.31 32.46
C SER A 153 60.18 -1.21 31.51
N LYS A 154 61.39 -1.61 31.92
CA LYS A 154 62.22 -2.57 31.20
C LYS A 154 61.94 -3.97 31.75
N GLN A 155 61.54 -4.92 30.89
CA GLN A 155 61.18 -6.29 31.31
C GLN A 155 62.41 -7.18 31.57
N SER A 156 63.59 -6.79 31.08
CA SER A 156 64.84 -7.56 31.24
C SER A 156 65.36 -7.49 32.68
N LYS A 157 65.72 -8.66 33.22
CA LYS A 157 66.30 -8.88 34.58
C LYS A 157 67.67 -8.25 34.82
N ASN A 158 68.14 -7.38 33.92
CA ASN A 158 69.39 -6.67 34.14
C ASN A 158 69.07 -5.42 34.98
N ASP A 159 68.85 -5.62 36.29
CA ASP A 159 68.76 -4.55 37.31
C ASP A 159 70.02 -3.67 37.33
N VAL A 160 71.03 -4.04 36.57
CA VAL A 160 72.32 -3.37 36.39
C VAL A 160 72.24 -2.29 35.31
N SER A 161 71.08 -1.89 34.77
CA SER A 161 71.03 -0.81 33.78
C SER A 161 69.78 0.06 33.83
N ILE A 162 69.99 1.37 33.75
CA ILE A 162 68.94 2.37 33.55
C ILE A 162 68.72 2.62 32.06
N LEU A 163 67.47 2.83 31.64
CA LEU A 163 67.12 3.25 30.28
C LEU A 163 67.24 4.76 30.19
N LEU A 164 68.10 5.27 29.30
CA LEU A 164 68.26 6.71 29.07
C LEU A 164 67.34 7.18 27.92
N PRO A 165 66.91 8.46 27.94
CA PRO A 165 66.30 9.08 26.77
C PRO A 165 67.29 9.01 25.58
N GLY A 166 66.84 8.44 24.45
CA GLY A 166 67.70 8.16 23.29
C GLY A 166 67.99 6.68 23.04
N GLY A 167 67.47 5.77 23.87
CA GLY A 167 67.52 4.32 23.62
C GLY A 167 68.82 3.64 24.04
N CYS A 168 69.77 4.39 24.60
CA CYS A 168 70.97 3.83 25.22
C CYS A 168 70.64 3.31 26.63
N ASN A 169 71.32 2.24 27.03
CA ASN A 169 71.32 1.77 28.41
C ASN A 169 72.59 2.30 29.09
N MET A 170 72.48 2.78 30.33
CA MET A 170 73.64 3.04 31.18
C MET A 170 73.73 1.97 32.26
N LEU A 171 74.92 1.39 32.44
CA LEU A 171 75.14 0.40 33.51
C LEU A 171 75.14 1.10 34.87
N LEU A 172 74.42 0.53 35.84
CA LEU A 172 74.37 0.99 37.22
C LEU A 172 75.77 0.95 37.87
N SER A 173 76.60 -0.02 37.49
CA SER A 173 78.01 -0.08 37.91
C SER A 173 78.82 1.11 37.41
N SER A 174 78.51 1.66 36.23
CA SER A 174 79.17 2.86 35.71
C SER A 174 78.78 4.11 36.47
N LEU A 175 77.53 4.20 36.94
CA LEU A 175 77.06 5.30 37.79
C LEU A 175 77.73 5.22 39.17
N VAL A 176 77.78 4.01 39.72
CA VAL A 176 78.40 3.73 41.01
C VAL A 176 79.91 4.01 41.05
N ASN A 177 80.61 3.77 39.95
CA ASN A 177 82.07 3.92 39.88
C ASN A 177 82.52 5.36 39.58
N GLN A 178 81.60 6.33 39.51
CA GLN A 178 81.98 7.74 39.53
C GLN A 178 82.61 8.06 40.88
N THR A 179 83.81 8.67 40.87
CA THR A 179 84.58 8.98 42.09
C THR A 179 83.74 9.71 43.13
N GLU A 180 82.93 10.68 42.70
CA GLU A 180 82.03 11.46 43.56
C GLU A 180 80.94 10.60 44.23
N LEU A 181 80.37 9.63 43.50
CA LEU A 181 79.34 8.75 44.03
C LEU A 181 79.92 7.61 44.88
N GLN A 182 81.16 7.20 44.60
CA GLN A 182 81.89 6.26 45.42
C GLN A 182 82.24 6.86 46.78
N GLU A 183 82.63 8.14 46.83
CA GLU A 183 82.83 8.88 48.08
C GLU A 183 81.52 9.01 48.88
N VAL A 184 80.42 9.40 48.24
CA VAL A 184 79.10 9.47 48.90
C VAL A 184 78.66 8.11 49.44
N ARG A 185 78.90 7.03 48.68
CA ARG A 185 78.65 5.67 49.16
C ARG A 185 79.51 5.34 50.36
N ASP A 186 80.81 5.62 50.31
CA ASP A 186 81.73 5.28 51.39
C ASP A 186 81.41 6.08 52.65
N ILE A 187 80.93 7.32 52.52
CA ILE A 187 80.38 8.11 53.62
C ILE A 187 79.10 7.46 54.18
N ALA A 188 78.12 7.17 53.33
CA ALA A 188 76.85 6.57 53.74
C ALA A 188 77.01 5.16 54.34
N SER A 189 78.01 4.40 53.86
CA SER A 189 78.38 3.08 54.34
C SER A 189 79.37 3.12 55.53
N GLY A 190 79.80 4.30 55.99
CA GLY A 190 80.74 4.47 57.10
C GLY A 190 82.17 3.98 56.83
N LYS A 191 82.56 3.82 55.56
CA LYS A 191 83.89 3.37 55.10
C LYS A 191 84.84 4.51 54.77
N SER A 192 84.38 5.76 54.73
CA SER A 192 85.26 6.91 54.48
C SER A 192 86.30 7.01 55.60
N LYS A 193 87.59 6.83 55.26
CA LYS A 193 88.69 7.04 56.20
C LYS A 193 88.64 8.48 56.71
N ALA A 194 88.66 8.65 58.02
CA ALA A 194 88.83 9.91 58.70
C ALA A 194 90.08 10.62 58.15
N TYR A 195 89.87 11.63 57.30
CA TYR A 195 90.90 12.59 56.96
C TYR A 195 91.06 13.52 58.17
N VAL A 196 91.98 13.12 59.04
CA VAL A 196 92.90 13.96 59.84
C VAL A 196 92.31 15.27 60.37
N PHE A 197 91.96 15.26 61.66
CA PHE A 197 92.10 16.45 62.52
C PHE A 197 93.26 16.19 63.51
N ASP A 198 94.48 16.10 62.99
CA ASP A 198 95.69 16.32 63.80
C ASP A 198 95.98 17.82 63.82
N THR A 199 95.20 18.56 64.60
CA THR A 199 95.62 19.87 65.10
C THR A 199 95.31 19.90 66.59
N LEU A 200 96.35 20.15 67.39
CA LEU A 200 96.37 20.33 68.86
C LEU A 200 97.01 19.18 69.67
N LEU A 201 98.28 18.88 69.39
CA LEU A 201 99.15 18.23 70.39
C LEU A 201 100.55 18.86 70.46
N ASP A 202 100.65 20.18 70.19
CA ASP A 202 101.86 20.99 70.39
C ASP A 202 101.59 22.24 71.26
N LEU A 203 100.72 22.11 72.27
CA LEU A 203 100.59 23.10 73.36
C LEU A 203 100.14 22.40 74.64
N ASN A 204 101.09 21.80 75.37
CA ASN A 204 101.25 22.01 76.81
C ASN A 204 102.49 21.29 77.35
N ASP A 205 103.37 22.11 77.93
CA ASP A 205 104.43 21.89 78.94
C ASP A 205 105.50 20.79 78.74
#